data_AF-A0A1I4GFL9-F1
#
_entry.id   AF-A0A1I4GFL9-F1
#
_cell.length_a   1.000
_cell.length_b   1.000
_cell.length_c   1.000
_cell.angle_alpha   90.00
_cell.angle_beta   90.00
_cell.angle_gamma   90.00
#
_symmetry.space_group_name_H-M   'P 1'
#
loop_
_entity.id
_entity.type
_entity.pdbx_description
1 polymer ?
#
loop_
_entity_poly.entity_id
_entity_poly.type
_entity_poly.pdbx_seq_one_letter_code
_entity_poly.pdbx_strand_id
1 'polypeptide(L)' 'MDEGSDDLPAHLKSSILGCTLTIPVTGGRLNLGTWQGIYLCEHRNDGGRRSIVITVYGE' A
#
# COMPACT_ATOMS: atom_id res chain seq x y z
N MET A 1 21.68 -13.41 13.53
CA MET A 1 22.09 -12.32 12.64
C MET A 1 21.04 -11.26 12.81
N ASP A 2 21.44 -10.14 13.39
CA ASP A 2 20.54 -9.08 13.85
C ASP A 2 19.91 -8.42 12.61
N GLU A 3 18.59 -8.47 12.55
CA GLU A 3 17.74 -7.82 11.54
C GLU A 3 17.88 -6.31 11.81
N GLY A 4 18.50 -5.58 10.89
CA GLY A 4 19.11 -4.26 11.15
C GLY A 4 18.16 -3.25 11.79
N SER A 5 18.71 -2.18 12.39
CA SER A 5 18.00 -1.20 13.23
C SER A 5 16.79 -0.49 12.60
N ASP A 6 16.55 -0.68 11.30
CA ASP A 6 15.44 -0.10 10.54
C ASP A 6 14.22 -1.04 10.38
N ASP A 7 14.34 -2.33 10.68
CA ASP A 7 13.24 -3.28 10.43
C ASP A 7 12.09 -3.09 11.43
N LEU A 8 12.36 -2.91 12.73
CA LEU A 8 11.33 -2.63 13.73
C LEU A 8 10.46 -1.38 13.43
N PRO A 9 11.04 -0.19 13.13
CA PRO A 9 10.24 0.99 12.79
C PRO A 9 9.53 0.85 11.43
N ALA A 10 10.09 0.11 10.46
CA ALA A 10 9.44 -0.15 9.18
C ALA A 10 8.20 -1.05 9.32
N HIS A 11 8.29 -2.13 10.11
CA HIS A 11 7.16 -3.02 10.42
C HIS A 11 6.02 -2.28 11.14
N LEU A 12 6.36 -1.38 12.08
CA LEU A 12 5.37 -0.56 12.77
C LEU A 12 4.67 0.43 11.82
N LYS A 13 5.41 1.12 10.94
CA LYS A 13 4.83 2.05 9.95
C LYS A 13 3.92 1.34 8.95
N SER A 14 4.31 0.16 8.46
CA SER A 14 3.47 -0.65 7.56
C SER A 14 2.19 -1.15 8.23
N SER A 15 2.24 -1.42 9.53
CA SER A 15 1.06 -1.86 10.30
C SER A 15 0.08 -0.71 10.55
N ILE A 16 0.59 0.52 10.73
CA ILE A 16 -0.23 1.72 10.95
C ILE A 16 -0.82 2.26 9.63
N LEU A 17 -0.04 2.27 8.55
CA LEU A 17 -0.49 2.76 7.24
C LEU A 17 -1.34 1.74 6.47
N GLY A 18 -1.20 0.45 6.79
CA GLY A 18 -1.84 -0.64 6.07
C GLY A 18 -1.16 -0.93 4.72
N CYS A 19 -1.10 -2.20 4.35
CA CYS A 19 -0.57 -2.66 3.05
C CYS A 19 -1.69 -2.95 2.02
N THR A 20 -2.94 -2.70 2.38
CA THR A 20 -4.13 -2.98 1.56
C THR A 20 -5.09 -1.80 1.63
N LEU A 21 -5.68 -1.46 0.49
CA LEU A 21 -6.70 -0.44 0.36
C LEU A 21 -7.95 -1.06 -0.25
N THR A 22 -9.11 -0.76 0.33
CA THR A 22 -10.42 -1.09 -0.26
C THR A 22 -11.00 0.18 -0.85
N ILE A 23 -11.21 0.17 -2.17
CA ILE A 23 -11.66 1.36 -2.91
C ILE A 23 -12.98 1.04 -3.61
N PRO A 24 -14.06 1.79 -3.35
CA PRO A 24 -15.33 1.58 -4.03
C PRO A 24 -15.20 1.87 -5.52
N VAL A 25 -15.89 1.09 -6.35
CA VAL A 25 -15.96 1.26 -7.80
C VAL A 25 -17.40 1.63 -8.16
N THR A 26 -17.58 2.66 -8.98
CA THR A 26 -18.91 3.10 -9.42
C THR A 26 -18.85 3.42 -10.91
N GLY A 27 -19.74 2.82 -11.71
CA GLY A 27 -19.75 3.03 -13.16
C GLY A 27 -18.44 2.65 -13.86
N GLY A 28 -17.75 1.60 -13.37
CA GLY A 28 -16.48 1.14 -13.91
C GLY A 28 -15.26 2.03 -13.60
N ARG A 29 -15.39 3.00 -12.69
CA ARG A 29 -14.30 3.90 -12.27
C ARG A 29 -14.07 3.80 -10.77
N LEU A 30 -12.81 3.92 -10.35
CA LEU A 30 -12.47 4.06 -8.92
C LEU A 30 -13.13 5.33 -8.39
N ASN A 31 -13.93 5.20 -7.33
CA ASN A 31 -14.65 6.30 -6.72
C ASN A 31 -13.75 6.98 -5.68
N LEU A 32 -12.82 7.79 -6.20
CA LEU A 32 -11.90 8.60 -5.41
C LEU A 32 -12.37 10.05 -5.39
N GLY A 33 -12.22 10.71 -4.25
CA GLY A 33 -12.40 12.16 -4.16
C GLY A 33 -11.32 12.92 -4.93
N THR A 34 -11.58 14.19 -5.26
CA THR A 34 -10.68 15.06 -6.06
C THR A 34 -9.23 15.11 -5.54
N TRP A 35 -9.04 14.92 -4.23
CA TRP A 35 -7.74 14.98 -3.57
C TRP A 35 -7.25 13.63 -3.03
N GLN A 36 -7.90 12.52 -3.40
CA GLN A 36 -7.50 11.18 -2.98
C GLN A 36 -6.60 10.53 -4.04
N GLY A 37 -5.34 10.25 -3.68
CA GLY A 37 -4.38 9.52 -4.51
C GLY A 37 -3.97 8.20 -3.85
N ILE A 38 -3.67 7.20 -4.67
CA ILE A 38 -3.13 5.91 -4.23
C ILE A 38 -1.62 5.93 -4.45
N TYR A 39 -0.84 5.64 -3.41
CA TYR A 39 0.61 5.66 -3.46
C TYR A 39 1.19 4.33 -3.00
N LEU A 40 2.21 3.84 -3.70
CA LEU A 40 3.08 2.79 -3.22
C LEU A 40 4.25 3.45 -2.47
N CYS A 41 4.22 3.38 -1.14
CA CYS A 41 5.29 3.92 -0.31
C CYS A 41 6.38 2.86 -0.08
N GLU A 42 7.47 2.94 -0.82
CA GLU A 42 8.68 2.15 -0.53
C GLU A 42 9.46 2.83 0.59
N HIS A 43 9.68 2.11 1.70
CA HIS A 43 10.34 2.68 2.88
C HIS A 43 11.84 2.35 2.95
N ARG A 44 12.36 1.47 2.08
CA ARG A 44 13.79 1.16 2.03
C ARG A 44 14.48 2.01 0.97
N ASN A 45 15.67 2.54 1.31
CA ASN A 45 16.50 3.33 0.40
C ASN A 45 16.98 2.54 -0.82
N ASP A 46 17.10 1.21 -0.69
CA ASP A 46 17.43 0.28 -1.78
C ASP A 46 16.35 -0.81 -1.87
N GLY A 47 15.19 -0.41 -2.37
CA GLY A 47 14.00 -1.24 -2.48
C GLY A 47 14.06 -2.18 -3.69
N GLY A 48 14.08 -3.49 -3.45
CA GLY A 48 13.89 -4.49 -4.51
C GLY A 48 12.50 -4.41 -5.17
N ARG A 49 12.27 -5.23 -6.21
CA ARG A 49 11.00 -5.25 -6.96
C ARG A 49 9.79 -5.46 -6.04
N ARG A 50 8.74 -4.67 -6.24
CA ARG A 50 7.44 -4.82 -5.55
C ARG A 50 6.38 -5.35 -6.50
N SER A 51 5.48 -6.17 -5.97
CA SER A 51 4.32 -6.69 -6.68
C SER A 51 3.07 -6.18 -5.99
N ILE A 52 2.16 -5.58 -6.76
CA ILE A 52 0.85 -5.13 -6.30
C ILE A 52 -0.18 -6.11 -6.84
N VAL A 53 -1.04 -6.63 -5.97
CA VAL A 53 -2.16 -7.49 -6.36
C VAL A 53 -3.44 -6.68 -6.25
N ILE A 54 -4.28 -6.73 -7.29
CA ILE A 54 -5.56 -6.05 -7.34
C ILE A 54 -6.64 -7.12 -7.47
N THR A 55 -7.60 -7.10 -6.55
CA THR A 55 -8.78 -7.95 -6.60
C THR A 55 -10.00 -7.05 -6.75
N VAL A 56 -10.78 -7.27 -7.81
CA VAL A 56 -12.04 -6.56 -8.05
C VAL A 56 -13.17 -7.55 -7.84
N TYR A 57 -14.14 -7.18 -7.01
CA TYR A 57 -15.33 -7.97 -6.72
C TYR A 57 -16.55 -7.05 -6.77
N GLY A 58 -17.64 -7.53 -7.37
CA GLY A 58 -18.86 -6.77 -7.63
C GLY A 58 -19.75 -7.52 -8.62
N GLU A 59 -20.99 -7.03 -8.79
CA GLU A 59 -21.95 -7.49 -9.80
C GLU A 59 -21.95 -6.54 -11.00
#